data_AF-A0A1J3I2H8-F1
#
_entry.id   AF-A0A1J3I2H8-F1
#
_cell.length_a   1.000
_cell.length_b   1.000
_cell.length_c   1.000
_cell.angle_alpha   90.00
_cell.angle_beta   90.00
_cell.angle_gamma   90.00
#
_symmetry.space_group_name_H-M   'P 1'
#
loop_
_entity.id
_entity.type
_entity.pdbx_description
1 polymer ?
#
loop_
_entity_poly.entity_id
_entity_poly.type
_entity_poly.pdbx_seq_one_letter_code
_entity_poly.pdbx_strand_id
1 'polypeptide(L)'
;DAEKSLAPKLKSLQSRGGATTSELTEILTKAPKMLGIKKEKTISIYYDFVKEIVEADKSFEHKKLCHSSLPEGSMQKNKMRNVLVLRELGMPQRLLFSLLISNSQIVCGKERFEESLKKVVEMGFDPKTLRFIQALRVVQ
;
A
#
# COMPACT_ATOMS: atom_id res chain seq x y z
N ASP A 1 -5.88 -3.68 -25.76
CA ASP A 1 -6.68 -4.87 -25.48
C ASP A 1 -6.59 -5.19 -23.97
N ALA A 2 -7.68 -4.91 -23.25
CA ALA A 2 -7.71 -5.09 -21.78
C ALA A 2 -7.59 -6.58 -21.41
N GLU A 3 -8.15 -7.46 -22.23
CA GLU A 3 -8.19 -8.89 -21.99
C GLU A 3 -6.77 -9.50 -22.01
N LYS A 4 -5.94 -9.11 -23.00
CA LYS A 4 -4.55 -9.56 -23.13
C LYS A 4 -3.62 -9.09 -22.00
N SER A 5 -3.95 -7.99 -21.32
CA SER A 5 -3.08 -7.39 -20.29
C SER A 5 -3.52 -7.68 -18.85
N LEU A 6 -4.82 -7.91 -18.63
CA LEU A 6 -5.39 -8.19 -17.31
C LEU A 6 -5.50 -9.68 -17.01
N ALA A 7 -5.90 -10.50 -17.99
CA ALA A 7 -6.06 -11.95 -17.80
C ALA A 7 -4.82 -12.65 -17.23
N PRO A 8 -3.58 -12.42 -17.71
CA PRO A 8 -2.40 -13.08 -17.13
C PRO A 8 -2.16 -12.67 -15.67
N LYS A 9 -2.41 -11.41 -15.32
CA LYS A 9 -2.26 -10.91 -13.94
C LYS A 9 -3.27 -11.54 -13.00
N LEU A 10 -4.54 -11.60 -13.41
CA LEU A 10 -5.60 -12.22 -12.62
C LEU A 10 -5.33 -13.71 -12.43
N LYS A 11 -4.93 -14.42 -13.48
CA LYS A 11 -4.52 -15.84 -13.37
C LYS A 11 -3.34 -16.00 -12.42
N SER A 12 -2.33 -15.14 -12.49
CA SER A 12 -1.19 -15.19 -11.58
C SER A 12 -1.59 -15.00 -10.11
N LEU A 13 -2.51 -14.06 -9.82
CA LEU A 13 -3.03 -13.82 -8.47
C LEU A 13 -3.91 -14.97 -7.98
N GLN A 14 -4.77 -15.53 -8.83
CA GLN A 14 -5.59 -16.70 -8.51
C GLN A 14 -4.74 -17.94 -8.23
N SER A 15 -3.67 -18.16 -9.00
CA SER A 15 -2.74 -19.27 -8.78
C SER A 15 -1.93 -19.15 -7.49
N ARG A 16 -1.95 -17.97 -6.86
CA ARG A 16 -1.16 -17.67 -5.68
C ARG A 16 -1.91 -18.10 -4.41
N GLY A 17 -1.50 -19.25 -3.87
CA GLY A 17 -1.64 -19.59 -2.45
C GLY A 17 -3.07 -19.61 -1.89
N GLY A 18 -4.05 -20.09 -2.65
CA GLY A 18 -5.38 -20.38 -2.13
C GLY A 18 -6.31 -19.18 -1.94
N ALA A 19 -6.03 -18.04 -2.60
CA ALA A 19 -6.95 -16.91 -2.61
C ALA A 19 -8.29 -17.33 -3.22
N THR A 20 -9.36 -17.25 -2.44
CA THR A 20 -10.71 -17.48 -2.96
C THR A 20 -11.09 -16.38 -3.95
N THR A 21 -11.98 -16.66 -4.90
CA THR A 21 -12.50 -15.65 -5.82
C THR A 21 -13.08 -14.44 -5.09
N SER A 22 -13.71 -14.66 -3.93
CA SER A 22 -14.27 -13.60 -3.08
C SER A 22 -13.17 -12.71 -2.49
N GLU A 23 -12.13 -13.30 -1.92
CA GLU A 23 -10.99 -12.57 -1.36
C GLU A 23 -10.28 -11.71 -2.42
N LEU A 24 -10.01 -12.32 -3.58
CA LEU A 24 -9.41 -11.63 -4.72
C LEU A 24 -10.28 -10.44 -5.16
N THR A 25 -11.60 -10.64 -5.23
CA THR A 25 -12.55 -9.59 -5.60
C THR A 25 -12.55 -8.44 -4.58
N GLU A 26 -12.54 -8.76 -3.29
CA GLU A 26 -12.50 -7.73 -2.23
C GLU A 26 -11.22 -6.88 -2.34
N ILE A 27 -10.06 -7.53 -2.47
CA ILE A 27 -8.76 -6.86 -2.56
C ILE A 27 -8.70 -5.97 -3.82
N LEU A 28 -9.09 -6.51 -4.97
CA LEU A 28 -9.08 -5.77 -6.23
C LEU A 28 -10.09 -4.61 -6.22
N THR A 29 -11.21 -4.75 -5.52
CA THR A 29 -12.20 -3.66 -5.34
C THR A 29 -11.62 -2.53 -4.49
N LYS A 30 -10.87 -2.85 -3.44
CA LYS A 30 -10.26 -1.84 -2.56
C LYS A 30 -9.03 -1.17 -3.17
N ALA A 31 -8.29 -1.88 -4.02
CA ALA A 31 -7.03 -1.41 -4.59
C ALA A 31 -6.91 -1.67 -6.10
N PRO A 32 -7.86 -1.20 -6.93
CA PRO A 32 -7.95 -1.55 -8.35
C PRO A 32 -6.74 -1.08 -9.17
N LYS A 33 -6.08 -0.01 -8.70
CA LYS A 33 -4.89 0.56 -9.35
C LYS A 33 -3.73 -0.43 -9.45
N MET A 34 -3.69 -1.49 -8.64
CA MET A 34 -2.58 -2.46 -8.64
C MET A 34 -2.50 -3.22 -9.98
N LEU A 35 -3.64 -3.39 -10.66
CA LEU A 35 -3.70 -4.03 -11.98
C LEU A 35 -2.96 -3.21 -13.06
N GLY A 36 -2.70 -1.92 -12.81
CA GLY A 36 -1.89 -1.06 -13.68
C GLY A 36 -0.38 -1.29 -13.59
N ILE A 37 0.11 -2.02 -12.60
CA ILE A 37 1.54 -2.29 -12.42
C ILE A 37 2.02 -3.20 -13.57
N LYS A 38 3.14 -2.86 -14.21
CA LYS A 38 3.62 -3.58 -15.40
C LYS A 38 4.24 -4.94 -15.08
N LYS A 39 4.92 -5.06 -13.94
CA LYS A 39 5.67 -6.27 -13.55
C LYS A 39 4.79 -7.18 -12.68
N GLU A 40 4.54 -8.40 -13.14
CA GLU A 40 3.73 -9.40 -12.41
C GLU A 40 4.29 -9.71 -11.02
N LYS A 41 5.61 -9.95 -10.90
CA LYS A 41 6.26 -10.15 -9.60
C LYS A 41 6.01 -8.98 -8.63
N THR A 42 5.93 -7.76 -9.14
CA THR A 42 5.66 -6.57 -8.34
C THR A 42 4.18 -6.49 -7.95
N ILE A 43 3.26 -6.83 -8.85
CA ILE A 43 1.82 -6.94 -8.54
C ILE A 43 1.62 -7.91 -7.38
N SER A 44 2.22 -9.08 -7.47
CA SER A 44 2.21 -10.11 -6.44
C SER A 44 2.62 -9.54 -5.07
N ILE A 45 3.78 -8.91 -4.98
CA ILE A 45 4.28 -8.30 -3.73
C ILE A 45 3.27 -7.30 -3.13
N TYR A 46 2.67 -6.44 -3.96
CA TYR A 46 1.68 -5.48 -3.48
C TYR A 46 0.34 -6.13 -3.12
N TYR A 47 -0.07 -7.19 -3.82
CA TYR A 47 -1.27 -7.94 -3.52
C TYR A 47 -1.21 -8.53 -2.10
N ASP A 48 -0.11 -9.20 -1.74
CA ASP A 48 0.02 -9.78 -0.39
C ASP A 48 -0.06 -8.72 0.69
N PHE A 49 0.59 -7.57 0.47
CA PHE A 49 0.61 -6.49 1.44
C PHE A 49 -0.76 -5.80 1.58
N VAL A 50 -1.51 -5.65 0.47
CA VAL A 50 -2.89 -5.16 0.54
C VAL A 50 -3.79 -6.16 1.26
N LYS A 51 -3.64 -7.46 0.97
CA LYS A 51 -4.35 -8.54 1.69
C LYS A 51 -4.10 -8.44 3.18
N GLU A 52 -2.84 -8.33 3.59
CA GLU A 52 -2.43 -8.18 4.98
C GLU A 52 -3.07 -6.97 5.67
N ILE A 53 -3.10 -5.80 5.03
CA ILE A 53 -3.77 -4.60 5.58
C ILE A 53 -5.28 -4.84 5.70
N VAL A 54 -5.91 -5.45 4.68
CA VAL A 54 -7.35 -5.72 4.69
C VAL A 54 -7.71 -6.71 5.81
N GLU A 55 -6.91 -7.74 6.03
CA GLU A 55 -7.08 -8.70 7.12
C GLU A 55 -6.84 -8.06 8.49
N ALA A 56 -5.76 -7.28 8.63
CA ALA A 56 -5.42 -6.60 9.88
C ALA A 56 -6.44 -5.53 10.29
N ASP A 57 -7.15 -4.92 9.33
CA ASP A 57 -8.25 -3.99 9.62
C ASP A 57 -9.56 -4.71 10.00
N LYS A 58 -9.70 -6.00 9.67
CA LYS A 58 -10.83 -6.84 10.10
C LYS A 58 -10.62 -7.39 11.51
N SER A 59 -9.37 -7.66 11.89
CA SER A 59 -9.03 -8.09 13.24
C SER A 59 -8.88 -6.89 14.17
N PHE A 60 -9.49 -6.92 15.35
CA PHE A 60 -9.22 -5.92 16.39
C PHE A 60 -7.77 -5.99 16.91
N GLU A 61 -7.12 -7.14 16.73
CA GLU A 61 -5.70 -7.33 17.01
C GLU A 61 -4.82 -6.63 15.97
N HIS A 62 -3.91 -5.78 16.46
CA HIS A 62 -2.87 -5.16 15.64
C HIS A 62 -1.83 -6.22 15.29
N LYS A 63 -2.15 -7.09 14.33
CA LYS A 63 -1.20 -8.09 13.85
C LYS A 63 -0.02 -7.35 13.21
N LYS A 64 1.18 -7.55 13.78
CA LYS A 64 2.43 -7.04 13.18
C LYS A 64 2.55 -7.64 11.79
N LEU A 65 2.42 -6.81 10.77
CA LEU A 65 2.48 -7.25 9.38
C LEU A 65 3.88 -7.79 9.09
N CYS A 66 3.94 -8.98 8.49
CA CYS A 66 5.19 -9.69 8.26
C CYS A 66 6.02 -8.87 7.27
N HIS A 67 7.20 -8.43 7.72
CA HIS A 67 8.11 -7.69 6.87
C HIS A 67 8.54 -8.60 5.71
N SER A 68 8.00 -8.30 4.54
CA SER A 68 8.31 -8.94 3.26
C SER A 68 9.81 -9.28 3.13
N SER A 69 10.14 -10.39 2.47
CA SER A 69 11.49 -10.85 2.09
C SER A 69 12.24 -9.91 1.13
N LEU A 70 11.85 -8.63 1.07
CA LEU A 70 12.44 -7.62 0.22
C LEU A 70 13.81 -7.19 0.74
N PRO A 71 14.75 -6.86 -0.18
CA PRO A 71 16.06 -6.33 0.18
C PRO A 71 15.94 -5.08 1.07
N GLU A 72 16.81 -5.01 2.08
CA GLU A 72 16.95 -3.83 2.94
C GLU A 72 17.28 -2.59 2.08
N GLY A 73 16.67 -1.45 2.39
CA GLY A 73 16.85 -0.22 1.61
C GLY A 73 16.15 -0.19 0.25
N SER A 74 15.48 -1.26 -0.19
CA SER A 74 14.70 -1.23 -1.43
C SER A 74 13.53 -0.24 -1.34
N MET A 75 13.23 0.43 -2.46
CA MET A 75 12.13 1.40 -2.54
C MET A 75 10.79 0.77 -2.13
N GLN A 76 10.55 -0.49 -2.51
CA GLN A 76 9.35 -1.23 -2.16
C GLN A 76 9.24 -1.46 -0.65
N LYS A 77 10.34 -1.86 0.00
CA LYS A 77 10.36 -2.08 1.45
C LYS A 77 10.14 -0.80 2.24
N ASN A 78 10.81 0.29 1.85
CA ASN A 78 10.58 1.61 2.46
C ASN A 78 9.12 2.04 2.32
N LYS A 79 8.55 1.81 1.14
CA LYS A 79 7.15 2.12 0.86
C LYS A 79 6.18 1.35 1.74
N MET A 80 6.38 0.04 1.86
CA MET A 80 5.56 -0.78 2.75
C MET A 80 5.67 -0.31 4.20
N ARG A 81 6.89 -0.09 4.70
CA ARG A 81 7.10 0.42 6.07
C ARG A 81 6.39 1.74 6.30
N ASN A 82 6.55 2.71 5.41
CA ASN A 82 5.95 4.04 5.56
C ASN A 82 4.41 3.99 5.46
N VAL A 83 3.85 3.09 4.64
CA VAL A 83 2.40 2.86 4.57
C VAL A 83 1.85 2.26 5.88
N LEU A 84 2.60 1.38 6.56
CA LEU A 84 2.21 0.87 7.88
C LEU A 84 2.12 2.00 8.92
N VAL A 85 3.10 2.91 8.94
CA VAL A 85 3.07 4.07 9.83
C VAL A 85 1.84 4.95 9.55
N LEU A 86 1.49 5.19 8.28
CA LEU A 86 0.27 5.94 7.94
C LEU A 86 -1.01 5.21 8.37
N ARG A 87 -1.02 3.88 8.31
CA ARG A 87 -2.15 3.06 8.81
C ARG A 87 -2.31 3.23 10.32
N GLU A 88 -1.22 3.18 11.07
CA GLU A 88 -1.23 3.36 12.52
C GLU A 88 -1.71 4.77 12.93
N LEU A 89 -1.46 5.78 12.09
CA LEU A 89 -2.04 7.12 12.24
C LEU A 89 -3.53 7.21 11.86
N GLY A 90 -4.16 6.09 11.46
CA GLY A 90 -5.58 6.01 11.15
C GLY A 90 -5.94 6.42 9.72
N MET A 91 -4.98 6.52 8.80
CA MET A 91 -5.26 6.87 7.41
C MET A 91 -6.19 5.84 6.74
N PRO A 92 -7.26 6.27 6.03
CA PRO A 92 -8.17 5.35 5.34
C PRO A 92 -7.49 4.47 4.28
N GLN A 93 -7.92 3.21 4.20
CA GLN A 93 -7.43 2.22 3.21
C GLN A 93 -7.35 2.76 1.77
N ARG A 94 -8.36 3.51 1.33
CA ARG A 94 -8.39 4.13 -0.01
C ARG A 94 -7.16 5.01 -0.28
N LEU A 95 -6.75 5.79 0.73
CA LEU A 95 -5.59 6.68 0.63
C LEU A 95 -4.29 5.88 0.72
N LEU A 96 -4.21 4.94 1.66
CA LEU A 96 -3.07 4.04 1.83
C LEU A 96 -2.74 3.27 0.55
N PHE A 97 -3.73 2.61 -0.05
CA PHE A 97 -3.53 1.82 -1.26
C PHE A 97 -3.19 2.70 -2.47
N SER A 98 -3.75 3.91 -2.54
CA SER A 98 -3.36 4.86 -3.57
C SER A 98 -1.89 5.26 -3.45
N LEU A 99 -1.38 5.49 -2.23
CA LEU A 99 0.04 5.80 -1.99
C LEU A 99 0.93 4.60 -2.30
N LEU A 100 0.56 3.42 -1.79
CA LEU A 100 1.26 2.15 -1.99
C LEU A 100 1.45 1.79 -3.47
N ILE A 101 0.49 2.12 -4.33
CA ILE A 101 0.53 1.76 -5.75
C ILE A 101 1.14 2.89 -6.60
N SER A 102 0.99 4.15 -6.19
CA SER A 102 1.51 5.30 -6.95
C SER A 102 3.04 5.33 -7.04
N ASN A 103 3.62 5.87 -8.11
CA ASN A 103 5.07 6.14 -8.16
C ASN A 103 5.49 7.38 -7.31
N SER A 104 4.67 7.77 -6.33
CA SER A 104 4.90 8.95 -5.51
C SER A 104 6.09 8.74 -4.58
N GLN A 105 7.05 9.67 -4.60
CA GLN A 105 8.20 9.64 -3.70
C GLN A 105 7.84 9.93 -2.24
N ILE A 106 6.61 10.38 -1.96
CA ILE A 106 6.09 10.67 -0.62
C ILE A 106 6.41 9.56 0.38
N VAL A 107 6.21 8.30 -0.03
CA VAL A 107 6.37 7.14 0.85
C VAL A 107 7.66 6.36 0.55
N CYS A 108 8.54 6.83 -0.32
CA CYS A 108 9.72 6.07 -0.76
C CYS A 108 11.00 6.37 0.06
N GLY A 109 11.08 7.52 0.73
CA GLY A 109 12.24 7.92 1.54
C GLY A 109 12.21 7.32 2.94
N LYS A 110 13.38 6.97 3.51
CA LYS A 110 13.48 6.49 4.89
C LYS A 110 13.51 7.65 5.89
N GLU A 111 14.59 8.42 5.90
CA GLU A 111 14.84 9.48 6.89
C GLU A 111 13.92 10.69 6.69
N ARG A 112 13.78 11.16 5.43
CA ARG A 112 12.92 12.32 5.11
C ARG A 112 11.44 12.10 5.41
N PHE A 113 10.97 10.84 5.41
CA PHE A 113 9.55 10.55 5.60
C PHE A 113 9.11 10.79 7.04
N GLU A 114 9.85 10.27 8.03
CA GLU A 114 9.49 10.41 9.44
C GLU A 114 9.54 11.87 9.89
N GLU A 115 10.54 12.63 9.46
CA GLU A 115 10.64 14.06 9.73
C GLU A 115 9.48 14.86 9.11
N SER A 116 9.16 14.60 7.83
CA SER A 116 8.04 15.24 7.14
C SER A 116 6.72 14.90 7.82
N LEU A 117 6.55 13.64 8.22
CA LEU A 117 5.36 13.15 8.90
C LEU A 117 5.17 13.86 10.25
N LYS A 118 6.23 13.96 11.05
CA LYS A 118 6.20 14.68 12.32
C LYS A 118 5.78 16.15 12.12
N LYS A 119 6.39 16.84 11.16
CA LYS A 119 6.04 18.24 10.84
C LYS A 119 4.57 18.41 10.46
N VAL A 120 4.04 17.55 9.59
CA VAL A 120 2.65 17.64 9.12
C VAL A 120 1.65 17.37 10.24
N VAL A 121 1.97 16.44 11.13
CA VAL A 121 1.17 16.17 12.34
C VAL A 121 1.21 17.36 13.29
N GLU A 122 2.39 17.95 13.55
CA GLU A 122 2.55 19.16 14.39
C GLU A 122 1.82 20.38 13.81
N MET A 123 1.72 20.50 12.49
CA MET A 123 0.91 21.53 11.82
C MET A 123 -0.61 21.32 11.97
N GLY A 124 -1.05 20.21 12.57
CA GLY A 124 -2.47 19.95 12.84
C GLY A 124 -3.25 19.41 11.63
N PHE A 125 -2.58 18.90 10.59
CA PHE A 125 -3.28 18.24 9.49
C PHE A 125 -3.83 16.88 9.95
N ASP A 126 -5.11 16.62 9.65
CA ASP A 126 -5.75 15.34 9.96
C ASP A 126 -5.24 14.21 9.03
N PRO A 127 -4.58 13.15 9.55
CA PRO A 127 -4.07 11.99 8.79
C PRO A 127 -5.12 11.28 7.92
N LYS A 128 -6.41 11.49 8.20
CA LYS A 128 -7.52 10.88 7.45
C LYS A 128 -7.87 11.60 6.17
N THR A 129 -7.26 12.76 5.92
CA THR A 129 -7.64 13.65 4.81
C THR A 129 -6.64 13.64 3.66
N LEU A 130 -7.12 14.01 2.46
CA LEU A 130 -6.24 14.26 1.32
C LEU A 130 -5.29 15.45 1.55
N ARG A 131 -5.68 16.42 2.39
CA ARG A 131 -4.86 17.58 2.73
C ARG A 131 -3.58 17.16 3.45
N PHE A 132 -3.63 16.13 4.29
CA PHE A 132 -2.45 15.56 4.93
C PHE A 132 -1.42 15.04 3.91
N ILE A 133 -1.88 14.33 2.88
CA ILE A 133 -1.01 13.84 1.81
C ILE A 133 -0.42 14.99 0.99
N GLN A 134 -1.21 16.03 0.74
CA GLN A 134 -0.73 17.23 0.05
C GLN A 134 0.34 17.95 0.89
N ALA A 135 0.12 18.11 2.19
CA ALA A 135 1.10 18.68 3.10
C ALA A 135 2.40 17.86 3.11
N LEU A 136 2.31 16.54 3.25
CA LEU A 136 3.47 15.62 3.17
C LEU A 136 4.29 15.79 1.89
N ARG A 137 3.64 16.08 0.76
CA ARG A 137 4.32 16.33 -0.52
C ARG A 137 5.07 17.66 -0.52
N VAL A 138 4.58 18.67 0.20
CA VAL A 138 5.16 20.02 0.21
C VAL A 138 6.35 20.12 1.15
N VAL A 139 6.32 19.44 2.31
CA VAL A 139 7.41 19.50 3.31
C VAL A 139 8.59 18.54 3.03
N GLN A 140 8.52 17.75 1.96
CA GLN A 140 9.43 16.64 1.65
C GLN A 140 10.81 17.06 1.10
#